data_AF-A0A928VB11-F1
#
_entry.id   AF-A0A928VB11-F1
#
_cell.length_a   1.000
_cell.length_b   1.000
_cell.length_c   1.000
_cell.angle_alpha   90.00
_cell.angle_beta   90.00
_cell.angle_gamma   90.00
#
_symmetry.space_group_name_H-M   'P 1'
#
loop_
_entity.id
_entity.type
_entity.pdbx_description
1 polymer ?
#
loop_
_entity_poly.entity_id
_entity_poly.type
_entity_poly.pdbx_seq_one_letter_code
_entity_poly.pdbx_strand_id
1 'polypeptide(L)'
;MKFWSITLATSLLSSLLISGTRAVAQTPLPSAQPNTPAGCLSGYPDGTYRGDRPMTRYEFAAGLNACFQQIDQTLRLNREQLATKEDFDRLIQRQRELNDQLRGLSDRLDILSE
;
A
#
# COMPACT_ATOMS: atom_id res chain seq x y z
N MET A 1 31.42 -16.00 -48.08
CA MET A 1 30.21 -15.36 -47.51
C MET A 1 30.30 -15.39 -45.98
N LYS A 2 30.91 -14.37 -45.33
CA LYS A 2 31.01 -14.29 -43.85
C LYS A 2 31.40 -12.88 -43.33
N PHE A 3 31.11 -11.82 -44.09
CA PHE A 3 31.44 -10.43 -43.71
C PHE A 3 30.23 -9.59 -43.26
N TRP A 4 28.99 -10.05 -43.51
CA TRP A 4 27.78 -9.25 -43.23
C TRP A 4 27.23 -9.39 -41.81
N SER A 5 27.75 -10.31 -41.00
CA SER A 5 27.29 -10.52 -39.61
C SER A 5 27.94 -9.58 -38.59
N ILE A 6 29.10 -8.98 -38.88
CA ILE A 6 29.86 -8.19 -37.90
C ILE A 6 29.29 -6.76 -37.79
N THR A 7 28.76 -6.21 -38.88
CA THR A 7 28.25 -4.83 -38.93
C THR A 7 26.91 -4.65 -38.21
N LEU A 8 26.08 -5.70 -38.14
CA LEU A 8 24.82 -5.68 -37.39
C LEU A 8 25.05 -5.72 -35.87
N ALA A 9 26.09 -6.43 -35.42
CA ALA A 9 26.44 -6.54 -34.00
C ALA A 9 27.00 -5.25 -33.41
N THR A 10 27.74 -4.45 -34.20
CA THR A 10 28.33 -3.18 -33.72
C THR A 10 27.32 -2.05 -33.61
N SER A 11 26.28 -2.03 -34.46
CA SER A 11 25.18 -1.07 -34.36
C SER A 11 24.40 -1.23 -33.05
N LEU A 12 24.10 -2.48 -32.65
CA LEU A 12 23.37 -2.78 -31.42
C LEU A 12 24.15 -2.43 -30.15
N LEU A 13 25.48 -2.57 -30.15
CA LEU A 13 26.31 -2.17 -29.00
C LEU A 13 26.39 -0.64 -28.84
N SER A 14 26.35 0.13 -29.93
CA SER A 14 26.39 1.60 -29.85
C SER A 14 25.12 2.19 -29.24
N SER A 15 23.96 1.57 -29.45
CA SER A 15 22.68 2.01 -28.85
C SER A 15 22.61 1.83 -27.31
N LEU A 16 23.42 0.95 -26.72
CA LEU A 16 23.46 0.77 -25.27
C LEU A 16 24.28 1.85 -24.53
N LEU A 17 25.21 2.53 -25.21
CA LEU A 17 26.05 3.56 -24.58
C LEU A 17 25.43 4.96 -24.64
N ILE A 18 24.48 5.21 -25.55
CA ILE A 18 23.82 6.51 -25.73
C ILE A 18 22.49 6.58 -24.96
N SER A 19 21.90 5.43 -24.62
CA SER A 19 20.70 5.36 -23.77
C SER A 19 21.08 5.61 -22.31
N GLY A 20 21.39 6.88 -22.01
CA GLY A 20 21.70 7.37 -20.68
C GLY A 20 20.66 6.90 -19.67
N THR A 21 21.19 6.41 -18.55
CA THR A 21 20.47 6.02 -17.33
C THR A 21 19.69 7.19 -16.75
N ARG A 22 18.52 7.50 -17.31
CA ARG A 22 17.50 8.36 -16.70
C ARG A 22 16.28 7.54 -16.33
N ALA A 23 16.45 6.52 -15.49
CA ALA A 23 15.31 5.78 -14.94
C ALA A 23 15.68 5.08 -13.62
N VAL A 24 16.08 5.84 -12.59
CA VAL A 24 16.17 5.28 -11.23
C VAL A 24 15.52 6.13 -10.13
N ALA A 25 14.90 7.27 -10.46
CA ALA A 25 14.32 8.16 -9.44
C ALA A 25 12.78 8.16 -9.38
N GLN A 26 12.08 7.52 -10.32
CA GLN A 26 10.64 7.69 -10.49
C GLN A 26 9.93 6.40 -10.90
N THR A 27 10.19 5.28 -10.23
CA THR A 27 9.18 4.21 -10.23
C THR A 27 8.00 4.71 -9.39
N PRO A 28 6.81 4.92 -9.97
CA PRO A 28 5.61 5.07 -9.16
C PRO A 28 5.51 3.79 -8.33
N LEU A 29 5.47 3.92 -7.01
CA LEU A 29 5.22 2.79 -6.12
C LEU A 29 3.97 2.07 -6.65
N PRO A 30 4.04 0.77 -6.97
CA PRO A 30 2.88 0.01 -7.41
C PRO A 30 1.83 0.19 -6.31
N SER A 31 0.63 0.61 -6.72
CA SER A 31 -0.54 0.91 -5.91
C SER A 31 -0.42 0.32 -4.51
N ALA A 32 -0.27 1.19 -3.51
CA ALA A 32 -0.38 0.84 -2.11
C ALA A 32 -1.53 -0.17 -1.96
N GLN A 33 -1.23 -1.30 -1.32
CA GLN A 33 -2.26 -2.19 -0.81
C GLN A 33 -3.25 -1.33 0.00
N PRO A 34 -4.54 -1.67 0.05
CA PRO A 34 -5.56 -0.86 0.73
C PRO A 34 -5.27 -0.61 2.24
N ASN A 35 -4.26 -1.28 2.77
CA ASN A 35 -3.77 -1.25 4.14
C ASN A 35 -2.28 -0.88 4.28
N THR A 36 -1.57 -0.46 3.21
CA THR A 36 -0.26 0.17 3.38
C THR A 36 -0.46 1.68 3.58
N PRO A 37 -0.10 2.24 4.75
CA PRO A 37 -0.12 3.69 4.92
C PRO A 37 0.85 4.29 3.90
N ALA A 38 0.31 5.04 2.94
CA ALA A 38 1.14 5.86 2.07
C ALA A 38 2.02 6.74 2.96
N GLY A 39 3.33 6.72 2.71
CA GLY A 39 4.27 7.54 3.48
C GLY A 39 3.86 9.01 3.41
N CYS A 40 3.75 9.66 4.56
CA CYS A 40 3.40 11.07 4.70
C CYS A 40 4.40 12.05 4.03
N LEU A 41 5.58 11.55 3.63
CA LEU A 41 6.62 12.31 2.93
C LEU A 41 6.57 11.96 1.43
N SER A 42 5.91 12.81 0.65
CA SER A 42 5.69 12.60 -0.80
C SER A 42 6.46 13.60 -1.70
N GLY A 43 7.45 14.30 -1.15
CA GLY A 43 8.19 15.34 -1.87
C GLY A 43 7.57 16.72 -1.68
N TYR A 44 7.68 17.58 -2.69
CA TYR A 44 7.16 18.94 -2.65
C TYR A 44 5.65 18.98 -3.00
N PRO A 45 4.92 20.06 -2.65
CA PRO A 45 3.48 20.18 -2.95
C PRO A 45 3.12 20.12 -4.45
N ASP A 46 4.09 20.34 -5.32
CA ASP A 46 3.97 20.21 -6.78
C ASP A 46 4.10 18.75 -7.27
N GLY A 47 4.23 17.79 -6.35
CA GLY A 47 4.40 16.37 -6.65
C GLY A 47 5.80 16.00 -7.15
N THR A 48 6.76 16.92 -7.05
CA THR A 48 8.13 16.71 -7.54
C THR A 48 9.11 16.42 -6.41
N TYR A 49 10.28 15.88 -6.80
CA TYR A 49 11.44 15.73 -5.94
C TYR A 49 12.59 16.53 -6.55
N ARG A 50 13.07 17.53 -5.80
CA ARG A 50 14.17 18.41 -6.23
C ARG A 50 15.53 17.82 -5.87
N GLY A 51 15.79 16.62 -6.39
CA GLY A 51 16.99 15.83 -6.08
C GLY A 51 18.28 16.33 -6.77
N ASP A 52 18.15 17.30 -7.68
CA ASP A 52 19.25 17.99 -8.36
C ASP A 52 19.97 19.00 -7.46
N ARG A 53 19.40 19.32 -6.28
CA ARG A 53 19.99 20.22 -5.28
C ARG A 53 19.91 19.62 -3.88
N PRO A 54 20.82 19.99 -2.96
CA PRO A 54 20.66 19.63 -1.56
C PRO A 54 19.42 20.30 -0.97
N MET A 55 18.68 19.58 -0.12
CA MET A 55 17.59 20.19 0.65
C MET A 55 18.14 21.04 1.79
N THR A 56 17.42 22.10 2.14
CA THR A 56 17.71 22.89 3.33
C THR A 56 17.13 22.20 4.58
N ARG A 57 17.71 22.49 5.75
CA ARG A 57 17.15 22.03 7.04
C ARG A 57 15.72 22.52 7.26
N TYR A 58 15.37 23.70 6.72
CA TYR A 58 14.02 24.27 6.82
C TYR A 58 13.01 23.55 5.92
N GLU A 59 13.39 23.18 4.70
CA GLU A 59 12.55 22.36 3.81
C GLU A 59 12.27 20.99 4.46
N PHE A 60 13.28 20.39 5.08
CA PHE A 60 13.11 19.15 5.83
C PHE A 60 12.15 19.32 7.02
N ALA A 61 12.33 20.37 7.82
CA ALA A 61 11.46 20.65 8.96
C ALA A 61 10.01 20.91 8.55
N ALA A 62 9.79 21.63 7.44
CA ALA A 62 8.46 21.84 6.87
C ALA A 62 7.81 20.53 6.42
N GLY A 63 8.57 19.66 5.73
CA GLY A 63 8.13 18.33 5.33
C GLY A 63 7.75 17.44 6.51
N LEU A 64 8.57 17.43 7.57
CA LEU A 64 8.27 16.69 8.81
C LEU A 64 7.04 17.25 9.53
N ASN A 65 6.89 18.56 9.62
CA ASN A 65 5.72 19.18 10.25
C ASN A 65 4.43 18.82 9.51
N ALA A 66 4.44 18.87 8.17
CA ALA A 66 3.31 18.45 7.36
C ALA A 66 2.99 16.95 7.56
N CYS A 67 4.03 16.11 7.59
CA CYS A 67 3.87 14.69 7.87
C CYS A 67 3.24 14.44 9.26
N PHE A 68 3.70 15.11 10.31
CA PHE A 68 3.14 14.94 11.65
C PHE A 68 1.66 15.31 11.73
N GLN A 69 1.23 16.37 11.02
CA GLN A 69 -0.17 16.76 10.96
C GLN A 69 -1.03 15.68 10.28
N GLN A 70 -0.52 15.09 9.18
CA GLN A 70 -1.20 13.99 8.50
C GLN A 70 -1.30 12.75 9.39
N ILE A 71 -0.23 12.41 10.12
CA ILE A 71 -0.24 11.28 11.06
C ILE A 71 -1.27 11.51 12.15
N ASP A 72 -1.34 12.70 12.76
CA ASP A 72 -2.35 13.01 13.79
C ASP A 72 -3.77 12.81 13.24
N GLN A 73 -4.03 13.30 12.03
CA GLN A 73 -5.32 13.09 11.36
C GLN A 73 -5.62 11.60 11.14
N THR A 74 -4.67 10.83 10.59
CA THR A 74 -4.85 9.40 10.35
C THR A 74 -5.06 8.62 11.65
N LEU A 75 -4.34 8.96 12.73
CA LEU A 75 -4.51 8.33 14.04
C LEU A 75 -5.90 8.60 14.64
N ARG A 76 -6.45 9.81 14.45
CA ARG A 76 -7.81 10.15 14.89
C ARG A 76 -8.86 9.36 14.13
N LEU A 77 -8.74 9.29 12.80
CA LEU A 77 -9.63 8.48 11.95
C LEU A 77 -9.56 6.99 12.31
N ASN A 78 -8.36 6.45 12.52
CA ASN A 78 -8.20 5.05 12.90
C ASN A 78 -8.81 4.76 14.27
N ARG A 79 -8.71 5.70 15.22
CA ARG A 79 -9.32 5.56 16.55
C ARG A 79 -10.84 5.48 16.47
N GLU A 80 -11.48 6.23 15.57
CA GLU A 80 -12.93 6.17 15.34
C GLU A 80 -13.38 4.84 14.74
N GLN A 81 -12.49 4.14 14.02
CA GLN A 81 -12.77 2.84 13.42
C GLN A 81 -12.46 1.65 14.35
N LEU A 82 -12.00 1.90 15.59
CA LEU A 82 -11.73 0.82 16.53
C LEU A 82 -13.04 0.21 17.03
N ALA A 83 -13.08 -1.12 17.08
CA ALA A 83 -14.21 -1.85 17.63
C ALA A 83 -14.45 -1.45 19.09
N THR A 84 -15.71 -1.16 19.41
CA THR A 84 -16.13 -0.82 20.77
C THR A 84 -16.41 -2.09 21.58
N LYS A 85 -16.45 -1.95 22.91
CA LYS A 85 -16.89 -3.05 23.79
C LYS A 85 -18.27 -3.57 23.40
N GLU A 86 -19.18 -2.67 23.02
CA GLU A 86 -20.52 -3.03 22.58
C GLU A 86 -20.50 -3.91 21.32
N ASP A 87 -19.61 -3.63 20.37
CA ASP A 87 -19.44 -4.47 19.18
C ASP A 87 -19.02 -5.89 19.54
N PHE A 88 -18.10 -6.03 20.51
CA PHE A 88 -17.70 -7.35 21.03
C PHE A 88 -18.87 -8.06 21.73
N ASP A 89 -19.65 -7.36 22.55
CA ASP A 89 -20.82 -7.92 23.22
C ASP A 89 -21.85 -8.42 22.20
N ARG A 90 -22.08 -7.66 21.12
CA ARG A 90 -22.96 -8.05 20.00
C ARG A 90 -22.44 -9.27 19.25
N LEU A 91 -21.12 -9.38 19.05
CA LEU A 91 -20.51 -10.56 18.42
C LEU A 91 -20.67 -11.81 19.27
N ILE A 92 -20.43 -11.71 20.58
CA ILE A 92 -20.61 -12.82 21.52
C ILE A 92 -22.08 -13.27 21.51
N GLN A 93 -23.02 -12.33 21.50
CA GLN A 93 -24.44 -12.65 21.46
C GLN A 93 -24.82 -13.38 20.17
N ARG A 94 -24.36 -12.90 19.01
CA ARG A 94 -24.59 -13.58 17.73
C ARG A 94 -23.98 -14.98 17.71
N GLN A 95 -22.80 -15.18 18.27
CA GLN A 95 -22.18 -16.50 18.35
C GLN A 95 -23.02 -17.48 19.17
N ARG A 96 -23.60 -17.02 20.30
CA ARG A 96 -24.50 -17.86 21.12
C ARG A 96 -25.76 -18.24 20.35
N GLU A 97 -26.41 -17.26 19.71
CA GLU A 97 -27.62 -17.51 18.93
C GLU A 97 -27.35 -18.50 17.78
N LEU A 98 -26.25 -18.33 17.06
CA LEU A 98 -25.86 -19.26 16.00
C LEU A 98 -25.66 -20.69 16.53
N ASN A 99 -25.02 -20.84 17.70
CA ASN A 99 -24.84 -22.16 18.31
C ASN A 99 -26.18 -22.81 18.68
N ASP A 100 -27.14 -22.04 19.17
CA ASP A 100 -28.47 -22.53 19.51
C ASP A 100 -29.28 -22.91 18.26
N GLN A 101 -29.17 -22.10 17.19
CA GLN A 101 -29.76 -22.41 15.89
C GLN A 101 -29.19 -23.72 15.32
N LEU A 102 -27.88 -23.95 15.42
CA LEU A 102 -27.24 -25.18 14.96
C LEU A 102 -27.71 -26.42 15.75
N ARG A 103 -27.89 -26.31 17.07
CA ARG A 103 -28.46 -27.41 17.87
C ARG A 103 -29.87 -27.75 17.43
N GLY A 104 -30.72 -26.74 17.26
CA GLY A 104 -32.10 -26.96 16.79
C GLY A 104 -32.16 -27.56 15.37
N LEU A 105 -31.18 -27.25 14.52
CA LEU A 105 -31.04 -27.91 13.21
C LEU A 105 -30.61 -29.38 13.35
N SER A 106 -29.69 -29.69 14.26
CA SER A 106 -29.28 -31.06 14.57
C SER A 106 -30.47 -31.89 15.05
N ASP A 107 -31.23 -31.38 16.03
CA ASP A 107 -32.38 -32.09 16.59
C ASP A 107 -33.44 -32.42 15.52
N ARG A 108 -33.63 -31.52 14.55
CA ARG A 108 -34.55 -31.74 13.41
C ARG A 108 -34.03 -32.80 12.44
N LEU A 109 -32.72 -32.85 12.21
CA LEU A 109 -32.11 -33.87 11.37
C LEU A 109 -32.24 -35.25 12.03
N ASP A 110 -32.04 -35.33 13.35
CA ASP A 110 -32.16 -36.58 14.11
C ASP A 110 -33.58 -37.16 13.97
N ILE A 111 -34.62 -36.34 14.15
CA ILE A 111 -36.03 -36.74 14.02
C ILE A 111 -36.39 -37.23 12.60
N LEU A 112 -35.74 -36.70 11.55
CA LEU A 112 -36.00 -37.11 10.16
C LEU A 112 -35.18 -38.34 9.74
N SER A 113 -34.16 -38.72 10.52
CA SER A 113 -33.26 -39.84 10.25
C SER A 113 -33.67 -41.15 10.93
N GLU A 114 -34.65 -41.07 11.84
CA GLU A 114 -35.25 -42.18 12.60
C GLU A 114 -36.58 -42.63 11.96
#